data_AF-A0A840UMP0-F1
#
_entry.id   AF-A0A840UMP0-F1
#
_cell.length_a   1.000
_cell.length_b   1.000
_cell.length_c   1.000
_cell.angle_alpha   90.00
_cell.angle_beta   90.00
_cell.angle_gamma   90.00
#
_symmetry.space_group_name_H-M   'P 1'
#
loop_
_entity.id
_entity.type
_entity.pdbx_description
1 polymer ?
#
loop_
_entity_poly.entity_id
_entity_poly.type
_entity_poly.pdbx_seq_one_letter_code
_entity_poly.pdbx_strand_id
1 'polypeptide(L)'
;MSMTPQVIKDQEFQIKFRGYDAIEVKAYLDLLAEEFFELYEQNRVLAEDIEGLTVEKQTLESEREKLEKEIKSLRDELQQARTGAERKDDDLAALQQEIKELKSQLDGSRKETDLAKEVVDAVERRMKSEQEKAAMRLREEVEAVESRVAEEREQSGQLRLENEQLRQRLELLEQQHQELKKDEMDFKTAIVAAQKFSEDLRRRVEEETAELMEKARQDVELFRRKAHEELARLPIEIERLQNRRVEVREELKSLLSTYLQQLDTFPGSKDSESEGDLMELYQTIQLPDVGALPSEEIDTLNPDLS
;
A
#
# COMPACT_ATOMS: atom_id res chain seq x y z
N MET A 1 153.12 -4.69 -59.13
CA MET A 1 153.69 -3.45 -58.57
C MET A 1 153.55 -2.42 -59.67
N SER A 2 152.74 -1.39 -59.48
CA SER A 2 152.38 -0.45 -60.53
C SER A 2 153.50 0.53 -60.80
N MET A 3 153.98 0.61 -62.04
CA MET A 3 154.69 1.75 -62.62
C MET A 3 153.91 3.01 -62.30
N THR A 4 154.43 3.75 -61.34
CA THR A 4 153.94 5.10 -61.09
C THR A 4 154.48 6.02 -62.20
N PRO A 5 153.78 7.11 -62.53
CA PRO A 5 154.29 8.12 -63.46
C PRO A 5 155.71 8.62 -63.13
N GLN A 6 156.08 8.55 -61.84
CA GLN A 6 157.41 8.88 -61.35
C GLN A 6 158.48 7.85 -61.76
N VAL A 7 158.20 6.56 -61.60
CA VAL A 7 159.11 5.47 -62.03
C VAL A 7 159.28 5.47 -63.55
N ILE A 8 158.26 5.89 -64.29
CA ILE A 8 158.35 6.04 -65.75
C ILE A 8 159.33 7.12 -66.16
N LYS A 9 159.30 8.24 -65.45
CA LYS A 9 160.16 9.39 -65.73
C LYS A 9 161.62 9.11 -65.37
N ASP A 10 161.86 8.34 -64.33
CA ASP A 10 163.18 8.10 -63.76
C ASP A 10 163.85 6.81 -64.32
N GLN A 11 163.30 6.21 -65.38
CA GLN A 11 163.82 4.98 -66.01
C GLN A 11 165.11 5.27 -66.82
N GLU A 12 166.20 4.61 -66.45
CA GLU A 12 167.46 4.61 -67.20
C GLU A 12 167.59 3.33 -68.07
N PHE A 13 168.22 3.46 -69.24
CA PHE A 13 168.44 2.36 -70.19
C PHE A 13 169.95 2.18 -70.44
N GLN A 14 170.40 0.94 -70.60
CA GLN A 14 171.79 0.63 -70.91
C GLN A 14 172.17 1.11 -72.33
N ILE A 15 173.41 1.56 -72.52
CA ILE A 15 173.93 2.05 -73.81
C ILE A 15 174.78 0.96 -74.46
N LYS A 16 174.45 0.56 -75.69
CA LYS A 16 175.23 -0.34 -76.56
C LYS A 16 175.92 0.45 -77.68
N PHE A 17 176.74 -0.22 -78.51
CA PHE A 17 177.49 0.43 -79.58
C PHE A 17 176.53 1.18 -80.53
N ARG A 18 176.54 2.52 -80.39
CA ARG A 18 175.76 3.50 -81.16
C ARG A 18 174.32 3.83 -80.69
N GLY A 19 173.93 3.50 -79.45
CA GLY A 19 172.64 3.96 -78.87
C GLY A 19 172.17 3.17 -77.64
N TYR A 20 170.96 3.47 -77.13
CA TYR A 20 170.33 2.68 -76.06
C TYR A 20 170.06 1.23 -76.50
N ASP A 21 170.05 0.30 -75.55
CA ASP A 21 169.72 -1.09 -75.78
C ASP A 21 168.27 -1.22 -76.22
N ALA A 22 168.07 -1.42 -77.52
CA ALA A 22 166.75 -1.55 -78.11
C ALA A 22 165.92 -2.70 -77.49
N ILE A 23 166.58 -3.73 -76.93
CA ILE A 23 165.87 -4.85 -76.29
C ILE A 23 165.29 -4.40 -74.94
N GLU A 24 166.06 -3.68 -74.14
CA GLU A 24 165.65 -3.18 -72.82
C GLU A 24 164.58 -2.09 -72.95
N VAL A 25 164.78 -1.13 -73.87
CA VAL A 25 163.78 -0.10 -74.19
C VAL A 25 162.47 -0.74 -74.65
N LYS A 26 162.54 -1.76 -75.51
CA LYS A 26 161.34 -2.46 -75.98
C LYS A 26 160.64 -3.22 -74.85
N ALA A 27 161.38 -3.97 -74.02
CA ALA A 27 160.82 -4.67 -72.87
C ALA A 27 160.13 -3.72 -71.87
N TYR A 28 160.73 -2.54 -71.65
CA TYR A 28 160.13 -1.50 -70.82
C TYR A 28 158.89 -0.87 -71.45
N LEU A 29 158.92 -0.57 -72.76
CA LEU A 29 157.75 -0.06 -73.48
C LEU A 29 156.61 -1.09 -73.55
N ASP A 30 156.95 -2.38 -73.66
CA ASP A 30 155.99 -3.48 -73.61
C ASP A 30 155.35 -3.54 -72.20
N LEU A 31 156.13 -3.44 -71.12
CA LEU A 31 155.62 -3.35 -69.74
C LEU A 31 154.77 -2.08 -69.52
N LEU A 32 155.22 -0.92 -70.00
CA LEU A 32 154.48 0.34 -69.94
C LEU A 32 153.15 0.25 -70.69
N ALA A 33 153.15 -0.40 -71.85
CA ALA A 33 151.95 -0.63 -72.64
C ALA A 33 150.98 -1.58 -71.93
N GLU A 34 151.48 -2.65 -71.30
CA GLU A 34 150.69 -3.55 -70.46
C GLU A 34 150.04 -2.78 -69.29
N GLU A 35 150.82 -2.00 -68.54
CA GLU A 35 150.28 -1.23 -67.40
C GLU A 35 149.33 -0.10 -67.82
N PHE A 36 149.62 0.59 -68.94
CA PHE A 36 148.72 1.59 -69.49
C PHE A 36 147.42 0.96 -69.99
N PHE A 37 147.49 -0.24 -70.58
CA PHE A 37 146.32 -1.02 -70.96
C PHE A 37 145.52 -1.43 -69.73
N GLU A 38 146.15 -1.95 -68.68
CA GLU A 38 145.49 -2.27 -67.41
C GLU A 38 144.79 -1.04 -66.80
N LEU A 39 145.44 0.12 -66.80
CA LEU A 39 144.86 1.36 -66.27
C LEU A 39 143.72 1.91 -67.15
N TYR A 40 143.82 1.77 -68.47
CA TYR A 40 142.76 2.16 -69.40
C TYR A 40 141.54 1.24 -69.23
N GLU A 41 141.78 -0.07 -69.14
CA GLU A 41 140.73 -1.06 -68.93
C GLU A 41 140.08 -0.90 -67.56
N GLN A 42 140.85 -0.62 -66.50
CA GLN A 42 140.32 -0.26 -65.19
C GLN A 42 139.47 1.01 -65.24
N ASN A 43 139.91 2.06 -65.94
CA ASN A 43 139.08 3.27 -66.11
C ASN A 43 137.80 2.99 -66.89
N ARG A 44 137.85 2.10 -67.90
CA ARG A 44 136.67 1.68 -68.67
C ARG A 44 135.68 0.94 -67.76
N VAL A 45 136.15 -0.05 -67.01
CA VAL A 45 135.32 -0.82 -66.06
C VAL A 45 134.76 0.09 -64.97
N LEU A 46 135.57 0.98 -64.39
CA LEU A 46 135.10 1.94 -63.38
C LEU A 46 134.06 2.91 -63.96
N ALA A 47 134.21 3.33 -65.22
CA ALA A 47 133.22 4.18 -65.88
C ALA A 47 131.89 3.43 -66.11
N GLU A 48 131.96 2.17 -66.54
CA GLU A 48 130.79 1.30 -66.69
C GLU A 48 130.11 1.02 -65.33
N ASP A 49 130.88 0.79 -64.27
CA ASP A 49 130.36 0.63 -62.91
C ASP A 49 129.71 1.92 -62.39
N ILE A 50 130.32 3.09 -62.64
CA ILE A 50 129.73 4.38 -62.29
C ILE A 50 128.42 4.57 -63.05
N GLU A 51 128.38 4.29 -64.35
CA GLU A 51 127.16 4.39 -65.15
C GLU A 51 126.07 3.45 -64.60
N GLY A 52 126.41 2.18 -64.35
CA GLY A 52 125.50 1.20 -63.75
C GLY A 52 124.95 1.65 -62.39
N LEU A 53 125.83 2.09 -61.49
CA LEU A 53 125.46 2.62 -60.17
C LEU A 53 124.61 3.89 -60.27
N THR A 54 124.84 4.75 -61.27
CA THR A 54 124.01 5.95 -61.48
C THR A 54 122.60 5.60 -61.94
N VAL A 55 122.45 4.63 -62.85
CA VAL A 55 121.14 4.14 -63.29
C VAL A 55 120.42 3.46 -62.13
N GLU A 56 121.09 2.59 -61.38
CA GLU A 56 120.52 1.93 -60.20
C GLU A 56 120.04 2.97 -59.18
N LYS A 57 120.87 3.96 -58.86
CA LYS A 57 120.48 5.07 -57.98
C LYS A 57 119.25 5.81 -58.48
N GLN A 58 119.16 6.13 -59.78
CA GLN A 58 117.98 6.80 -60.35
C GLN A 58 116.72 5.94 -60.25
N THR A 59 116.83 4.63 -60.51
CA THR A 59 115.69 3.72 -60.36
C THR A 59 115.21 3.66 -58.91
N LEU A 60 116.13 3.51 -57.95
CA LEU A 60 115.82 3.51 -56.52
C LEU A 60 115.23 4.83 -56.05
N GLU A 61 115.71 5.98 -56.54
CA GLU A 61 115.14 7.29 -56.24
C GLU A 61 113.70 7.39 -56.76
N SER A 62 113.43 6.93 -57.99
CA SER A 62 112.09 6.93 -58.56
C SER A 62 111.12 6.01 -57.80
N GLU A 63 111.60 4.86 -57.33
CA GLU A 63 110.82 3.93 -56.50
C GLU A 63 110.57 4.53 -55.11
N ARG A 64 111.58 5.15 -54.50
CA ARG A 64 111.46 5.85 -53.21
C ARG A 64 110.41 6.95 -53.29
N GLU A 65 110.40 7.76 -54.36
CA GLU A 65 109.40 8.80 -54.55
C GLU A 65 107.97 8.24 -54.71
N LYS A 66 107.81 7.11 -55.40
CA LYS A 66 106.50 6.44 -55.53
C LYS A 66 106.02 5.95 -54.17
N LEU A 67 106.89 5.28 -53.41
CA LEU A 67 106.59 4.78 -52.08
C LEU A 67 106.29 5.93 -51.10
N GLU A 68 107.03 7.04 -51.16
CA GLU A 68 106.76 8.23 -50.34
C GLU A 68 105.37 8.82 -50.61
N LYS A 69 104.96 8.90 -51.88
CA LYS A 69 103.61 9.34 -52.27
C LYS A 69 102.53 8.38 -51.77
N GLU A 70 102.76 7.08 -51.92
CA GLU A 70 101.82 6.04 -51.46
C GLU A 70 101.70 6.02 -49.93
N ILE A 71 102.81 6.13 -49.20
CA ILE A 71 102.81 6.26 -47.73
C ILE A 71 102.04 7.51 -47.30
N LYS A 72 102.19 8.62 -48.03
CA LYS A 72 101.46 9.86 -47.74
C LYS A 72 99.96 9.70 -47.96
N SER A 73 99.53 9.13 -49.09
CA SER A 73 98.10 8.91 -49.36
C SER A 73 97.48 7.94 -48.34
N LEU A 74 98.18 6.84 -48.02
CA LEU A 74 97.73 5.89 -47.00
C LEU A 74 97.63 6.55 -45.60
N ARG A 75 98.55 7.45 -45.27
CA ARG A 75 98.49 8.21 -44.01
C ARG A 75 97.30 9.16 -43.97
N ASP A 76 97.02 9.86 -45.07
CA ASP A 76 95.89 10.77 -45.19
C ASP A 76 94.55 10.00 -45.11
N GLU A 77 94.45 8.84 -45.78
CA GLU A 77 93.30 7.94 -45.69
C GLU A 77 93.09 7.40 -44.27
N LEU A 78 94.17 6.97 -43.60
CA LEU A 78 94.12 6.49 -42.22
C LEU A 78 93.71 7.61 -41.26
N GLN A 79 94.17 8.85 -41.47
CA GLN A 79 93.76 10.00 -40.68
C GLN A 79 92.27 10.31 -40.89
N GLN A 80 91.78 10.29 -42.13
CA GLN A 80 90.34 10.47 -42.41
C GLN A 80 89.51 9.37 -41.76
N ALA A 81 89.90 8.10 -41.90
CA ALA A 81 89.22 6.97 -41.27
C ALA A 81 89.19 7.11 -39.74
N ARG A 82 90.28 7.58 -39.13
CA ARG A 82 90.35 7.83 -37.69
C ARG A 82 89.39 8.94 -37.25
N THR A 83 89.38 10.09 -37.94
CA THR A 83 88.43 11.17 -37.62
C THR A 83 86.97 10.75 -37.85
N GLY A 84 86.71 9.89 -38.84
CA GLY A 84 85.40 9.31 -39.09
C GLY A 84 84.97 8.31 -38.01
N ALA A 85 85.91 7.55 -37.45
CA ALA A 85 85.66 6.66 -36.32
C ALA A 85 85.36 7.45 -35.04
N GLU A 86 86.16 8.48 -34.73
CA GLU A 86 85.94 9.35 -33.57
C GLU A 86 84.54 10.00 -33.61
N ARG A 87 84.10 10.52 -34.77
CA ARG A 87 82.73 11.05 -34.92
C ARG A 87 81.64 10.00 -34.69
N LYS A 88 81.84 8.78 -35.17
CA LYS A 88 80.87 7.70 -34.95
C LYS A 88 80.81 7.28 -33.49
N ASP A 89 81.95 7.30 -32.78
CA ASP A 89 81.99 7.02 -31.35
C ASP A 89 81.26 8.10 -30.55
N ASP A 90 81.41 9.38 -30.94
CA ASP A 90 80.65 10.50 -30.36
C ASP A 90 79.13 10.36 -30.62
N ASP A 91 78.73 10.04 -31.85
CA ASP A 91 77.32 9.82 -32.21
C ASP A 91 76.73 8.62 -31.46
N LEU A 92 77.49 7.52 -31.34
CA LEU A 92 77.09 6.35 -30.56
C LEU A 92 76.91 6.69 -29.08
N ALA A 93 77.79 7.52 -28.51
CA ALA A 93 77.66 7.96 -27.13
C ALA A 93 76.42 8.85 -26.93
N ALA A 94 76.13 9.76 -27.87
CA ALA A 94 74.94 10.61 -27.84
C ALA A 94 73.65 9.77 -27.92
N LEU A 95 73.58 8.82 -28.85
CA LEU A 95 72.44 7.90 -28.98
C LEU A 95 72.25 7.03 -27.74
N GLN A 96 73.34 6.57 -27.11
CA GLN A 96 73.26 5.82 -25.85
C GLN A 96 72.70 6.68 -24.71
N GLN A 97 73.06 7.96 -24.63
CA GLN A 97 72.48 8.88 -23.64
C GLN A 97 70.99 9.10 -23.90
N GLU A 98 70.58 9.33 -25.13
CA GLU A 98 69.17 9.50 -25.51
C GLU A 98 68.35 8.24 -25.20
N ILE A 99 68.87 7.05 -25.52
CA ILE A 99 68.22 5.77 -25.17
C ILE A 99 68.08 5.64 -23.65
N LYS A 100 69.07 6.05 -22.87
CA LYS A 100 69.02 6.00 -21.41
C LYS A 100 67.94 6.95 -20.86
N GLU A 101 67.85 8.16 -21.40
CA GLU A 101 66.85 9.15 -21.02
C GLU A 101 65.43 8.69 -21.37
N LEU A 102 65.21 8.22 -22.60
CA LEU A 102 63.94 7.67 -23.05
C LEU A 102 63.49 6.47 -22.20
N LYS A 103 64.42 5.59 -21.81
CA LYS A 103 64.12 4.49 -20.90
C LYS A 103 63.68 4.99 -19.52
N SER A 104 64.36 6.00 -18.98
CA SER A 104 63.97 6.61 -17.70
C SER A 104 62.58 7.25 -17.76
N GLN A 105 62.26 7.93 -18.86
CA GLN A 105 60.93 8.51 -19.07
C GLN A 105 59.86 7.42 -19.20
N LEU A 106 60.14 6.36 -19.97
CA LEU A 106 59.22 5.23 -20.13
C LEU A 106 58.95 4.53 -18.79
N ASP A 107 59.97 4.32 -17.96
CA ASP A 107 59.81 3.74 -16.63
C ASP A 107 59.01 4.66 -15.69
N GLY A 108 59.19 5.99 -15.82
CA GLY A 108 58.36 6.99 -15.15
C GLY A 108 56.89 6.90 -15.53
N SER A 109 56.58 6.95 -16.83
CA SER A 109 55.21 6.82 -17.33
C SER A 109 54.58 5.48 -16.97
N ARG A 110 55.35 4.37 -16.98
CA ARG A 110 54.85 3.06 -16.53
C ARG A 110 54.40 3.10 -15.07
N LYS A 111 55.22 3.64 -14.18
CA LYS A 111 54.86 3.81 -12.75
C LYS A 111 53.62 4.69 -12.58
N GLU A 112 53.52 5.78 -13.33
CA GLU A 112 52.31 6.62 -13.33
C GLU A 112 51.08 5.85 -13.79
N THR A 113 51.18 5.03 -14.84
CA THR A 113 50.06 4.21 -15.30
C THR A 113 49.66 3.13 -14.29
N ASP A 114 50.62 2.55 -13.56
CA ASP A 114 50.33 1.55 -12.54
C ASP A 114 49.64 2.20 -11.32
N LEU A 115 50.13 3.36 -10.87
CA LEU A 115 49.47 4.15 -9.83
C LEU A 115 48.05 4.58 -10.26
N ALA A 116 47.88 5.00 -11.51
CA ALA A 116 46.57 5.36 -12.03
C ALA A 116 45.59 4.17 -12.02
N LYS A 117 46.05 2.96 -12.39
CA LYS A 117 45.23 1.75 -12.30
C LYS A 117 44.83 1.42 -10.86
N GLU A 118 45.77 1.49 -9.92
CA GLU A 118 45.47 1.25 -8.49
C GLU A 118 44.43 2.23 -7.95
N VAL A 119 44.52 3.51 -8.33
CA VAL A 119 43.54 4.54 -7.96
C VAL A 119 42.17 4.24 -8.58
N VAL A 120 42.12 3.86 -9.86
CA VAL A 120 40.86 3.49 -10.54
C VAL A 120 40.22 2.29 -9.83
N ASP A 121 40.98 1.23 -9.56
CA ASP A 121 40.48 0.04 -8.86
C ASP A 121 39.95 0.39 -7.46
N ALA A 122 40.64 1.28 -6.73
CA ALA A 122 40.20 1.74 -5.42
C ALA A 122 38.89 2.56 -5.49
N VAL A 123 38.77 3.44 -6.50
CA VAL A 123 37.56 4.23 -6.74
C VAL A 123 36.39 3.33 -7.13
N GLU A 124 36.60 2.35 -8.02
CA GLU A 124 35.56 1.40 -8.40
C GLU A 124 35.06 0.57 -7.22
N ARG A 125 35.97 0.09 -6.35
CA ARG A 125 35.57 -0.63 -5.12
C ARG A 125 34.75 0.25 -4.17
N ARG A 126 35.16 1.52 -3.99
CA ARG A 126 34.41 2.49 -3.17
C ARG A 126 33.04 2.77 -3.77
N MET A 127 32.96 2.99 -5.09
CA MET A 127 31.71 3.25 -5.80
C MET A 127 30.74 2.07 -5.66
N LYS A 128 31.21 0.83 -5.86
CA LYS A 128 30.40 -0.39 -5.66
C LYS A 128 29.89 -0.50 -4.23
N SER A 129 30.75 -0.30 -3.23
CA SER A 129 30.34 -0.36 -1.82
C SER A 129 29.31 0.70 -1.45
N GLU A 130 29.46 1.94 -1.93
CA GLU A 130 28.47 3.00 -1.69
C GLU A 130 27.16 2.74 -2.43
N GLN A 131 27.20 2.20 -3.65
CA GLN A 131 26.00 1.77 -4.37
C GLN A 131 25.26 0.64 -3.65
N GLU A 132 25.96 -0.34 -3.10
CA GLU A 132 25.37 -1.43 -2.30
C GLU A 132 24.69 -0.90 -1.03
N LYS A 133 25.35 0.02 -0.30
CA LYS A 133 24.76 0.67 0.88
C LYS A 133 23.53 1.49 0.53
N ALA A 134 23.58 2.25 -0.57
CA ALA A 134 22.44 3.04 -1.03
C ALA A 134 21.26 2.13 -1.43
N ALA A 135 21.54 1.04 -2.13
CA ALA A 135 20.52 0.05 -2.48
C ALA A 135 19.91 -0.63 -1.25
N MET A 136 20.72 -0.93 -0.22
CA MET A 136 20.24 -1.51 1.03
C MET A 136 19.33 -0.55 1.79
N ARG A 137 19.74 0.73 1.93
CA ARG A 137 18.91 1.78 2.56
C ARG A 137 17.57 1.96 1.85
N LEU A 138 17.59 2.02 0.51
CA LEU A 138 16.35 2.14 -0.27
C LEU A 138 15.44 0.93 -0.09
N ARG A 139 15.99 -0.29 0.04
CA ARG A 139 15.19 -1.50 0.32
C ARG A 139 14.56 -1.44 1.70
N GLU A 140 15.32 -1.04 2.72
CA GLU A 140 14.81 -0.88 4.09
C GLU A 140 13.71 0.20 4.16
N GLU A 141 13.88 1.32 3.47
CA GLU A 141 12.86 2.37 3.36
C GLU A 141 11.59 1.87 2.66
N VAL A 142 11.72 1.13 1.56
CA VAL A 142 10.58 0.53 0.84
C VAL A 142 9.85 -0.45 1.73
N GLU A 143 10.55 -1.36 2.42
CA GLU A 143 9.94 -2.33 3.33
C GLU A 143 9.21 -1.64 4.50
N ALA A 144 9.80 -0.58 5.06
CA ALA A 144 9.17 0.22 6.11
C ALA A 144 7.93 0.99 5.61
N VAL A 145 7.90 1.43 4.35
CA VAL A 145 6.71 2.06 3.75
C VAL A 145 5.64 1.01 3.47
N GLU A 146 6.02 -0.17 2.95
CA GLU A 146 5.09 -1.26 2.67
C GLU A 146 4.40 -1.76 3.94
N SER A 147 5.12 -1.89 5.05
CA SER A 147 4.54 -2.28 6.34
C SER A 147 3.55 -1.23 6.85
N ARG A 148 3.91 0.05 6.81
CA ARG A 148 2.99 1.16 7.17
C ARG A 148 1.74 1.19 6.30
N VAL A 149 1.88 0.99 4.99
CA VAL A 149 0.74 0.92 4.06
C VAL A 149 -0.15 -0.29 4.37
N ALA A 150 0.43 -1.43 4.76
CA ALA A 150 -0.35 -2.60 5.17
C ALA A 150 -1.15 -2.32 6.45
N GLU A 151 -0.53 -1.71 7.47
CA GLU A 151 -1.20 -1.31 8.71
C GLU A 151 -2.32 -0.30 8.46
N GLU A 152 -2.08 0.74 7.65
CA GLU A 152 -3.10 1.73 7.29
C GLU A 152 -4.27 1.09 6.51
N ARG A 153 -3.98 0.12 5.63
CA ARG A 153 -5.03 -0.63 4.90
C ARG A 153 -5.88 -1.47 5.85
N GLU A 154 -5.26 -2.14 6.82
CA GLU A 154 -5.99 -2.91 7.83
C GLU A 154 -6.87 -2.00 8.69
N GLN A 155 -6.32 -0.90 9.20
CA GLN A 155 -7.07 0.10 9.97
C GLN A 155 -8.23 0.68 9.16
N SER A 156 -8.00 1.02 7.88
CA SER A 156 -9.06 1.49 6.98
C SER A 156 -10.15 0.43 6.77
N GLY A 157 -9.77 -0.85 6.67
CA GLY A 157 -10.70 -1.98 6.60
C GLY A 157 -11.56 -2.11 7.86
N GLN A 158 -10.94 -2.03 9.05
CA GLN A 158 -11.65 -2.07 10.33
C GLN A 158 -12.63 -0.91 10.47
N LEU A 159 -12.20 0.32 10.19
CA LEU A 159 -13.07 1.50 10.23
C LEU A 159 -14.23 1.42 9.23
N ARG A 160 -14.03 0.81 8.06
CA ARG A 160 -15.12 0.58 7.09
C ARG A 160 -16.15 -0.38 7.63
N LEU A 161 -15.73 -1.50 8.22
CA LEU A 161 -16.62 -2.49 8.83
C LEU A 161 -17.41 -1.87 9.99
N GLU A 162 -16.75 -1.09 10.85
CA GLU A 162 -17.41 -0.41 11.96
C GLU A 162 -18.44 0.62 11.45
N ASN A 163 -18.09 1.41 10.44
CA ASN A 163 -19.03 2.35 9.81
C ASN A 163 -20.25 1.63 9.22
N GLU A 164 -20.06 0.48 8.59
CA GLU A 164 -21.15 -0.32 8.04
C GLU A 164 -22.07 -0.85 9.16
N GLN A 165 -21.50 -1.38 10.24
CA GLN A 165 -22.25 -1.83 11.42
C GLN A 165 -23.03 -0.69 12.09
N LEU A 166 -22.41 0.48 12.24
CA LEU A 166 -23.08 1.66 12.80
C LEU A 166 -24.21 2.14 11.91
N ARG A 167 -24.04 2.13 10.59
CA ARG A 167 -25.12 2.46 9.64
C ARG A 167 -26.29 1.49 9.74
N GLN A 168 -26.03 0.19 9.80
CA GLN A 168 -27.09 -0.82 9.98
C GLN A 168 -27.85 -0.63 11.30
N ARG A 169 -27.14 -0.32 12.40
CA ARG A 169 -27.77 -0.03 13.70
C ARG A 169 -28.62 1.24 13.65
N LEU A 170 -28.13 2.30 13.00
CA LEU A 170 -28.87 3.54 12.82
C LEU A 170 -30.16 3.29 12.04
N GLU A 171 -30.10 2.53 10.94
CA GLU A 171 -31.27 2.18 10.14
C GLU A 171 -32.32 1.41 10.96
N LEU A 172 -31.88 0.42 11.76
CA LEU A 172 -32.78 -0.35 12.61
C LEU A 172 -33.43 0.52 13.70
N LEU A 173 -32.66 1.40 14.35
CA LEU A 173 -33.18 2.35 15.33
C LEU A 173 -34.14 3.36 14.71
N GLU A 174 -33.86 3.83 13.50
CA GLU A 174 -34.75 4.72 12.75
C GLU A 174 -36.08 4.03 12.41
N GLN A 175 -36.05 2.76 11.99
CA GLN A 175 -37.25 1.95 11.75
C GLN A 175 -38.08 1.79 13.03
N GLN A 176 -37.45 1.38 14.14
CA GLN A 176 -38.12 1.26 15.43
C GLN A 176 -38.75 2.57 15.89
N HIS A 177 -38.05 3.69 15.71
CA HIS A 177 -38.58 4.99 16.07
C HIS A 177 -39.75 5.43 15.17
N GLN A 178 -39.74 5.06 13.89
CA GLN A 178 -40.88 5.29 13.00
C GLN A 178 -42.10 4.44 13.38
N GLU A 179 -41.89 3.17 13.77
CA GLU A 179 -42.95 2.30 14.27
C GLU A 179 -43.57 2.85 15.56
N LEU A 180 -42.73 3.16 16.56
CA LEU A 180 -43.20 3.76 17.81
C LEU A 180 -43.96 5.07 17.59
N LYS A 181 -43.54 5.90 16.63
CA LYS A 181 -44.26 7.12 16.26
C LYS A 181 -45.62 6.84 15.63
N LYS A 182 -45.74 5.80 14.80
CA LYS A 182 -47.03 5.37 14.24
C LYS A 182 -47.94 4.86 15.35
N ASP A 183 -47.42 4.00 16.22
CA ASP A 183 -48.15 3.47 17.37
C ASP A 183 -48.63 4.62 18.28
N GLU A 184 -47.79 5.60 18.58
CA GLU A 184 -48.17 6.79 19.36
C GLU A 184 -49.34 7.55 18.70
N MET A 185 -49.34 7.66 17.36
CA MET A 185 -50.39 8.32 16.60
C MET A 185 -51.71 7.52 16.61
N ASP A 186 -51.62 6.20 16.51
CA ASP A 186 -52.76 5.29 16.62
C ASP A 186 -53.34 5.30 18.03
N PHE A 187 -52.50 5.28 19.07
CA PHE A 187 -52.91 5.44 20.47
C PHE A 187 -53.61 6.78 20.71
N LYS A 188 -53.08 7.89 20.18
CA LYS A 188 -53.75 9.20 20.25
C LYS A 188 -55.13 9.17 19.59
N THR A 189 -55.25 8.54 18.44
CA THR A 189 -56.53 8.39 17.72
C THR A 189 -57.52 7.53 18.51
N ALA A 190 -57.06 6.43 19.09
CA ALA A 190 -57.87 5.55 19.94
C ALA A 190 -58.34 6.27 21.21
N ILE A 191 -57.50 7.09 21.85
CA ILE A 191 -57.88 7.91 23.00
C ILE A 191 -58.97 8.90 22.62
N VAL A 192 -58.84 9.60 21.49
CA VAL A 192 -59.89 10.52 21.01
C VAL A 192 -61.19 9.77 20.70
N ALA A 193 -61.11 8.57 20.10
CA ALA A 193 -62.28 7.73 19.85
C ALA A 193 -62.94 7.26 21.15
N ALA A 194 -62.17 6.85 22.15
CA ALA A 194 -62.66 6.45 23.47
C ALA A 194 -63.28 7.62 24.24
N GLN A 195 -62.70 8.83 24.13
CA GLN A 195 -63.27 10.06 24.68
C GLN A 195 -64.62 10.36 24.05
N LYS A 196 -64.70 10.39 22.71
CA LYS A 196 -65.97 10.59 21.99
C LYS A 196 -67.00 9.53 22.35
N PHE A 197 -66.60 8.25 22.40
CA PHE A 197 -67.49 7.17 22.82
C PHE A 197 -68.02 7.35 24.25
N SER A 198 -67.16 7.81 25.17
CA SER A 198 -67.56 8.08 26.56
C SER A 198 -68.51 9.28 26.66
N GLU A 199 -68.27 10.34 25.88
CA GLU A 199 -69.16 11.50 25.77
C GLU A 199 -70.51 11.11 25.17
N ASP A 200 -70.52 10.33 24.09
CA ASP A 200 -71.72 9.81 23.45
C ASP A 200 -72.51 8.88 24.38
N LEU A 201 -71.83 7.99 25.11
CA LEU A 201 -72.45 7.12 26.10
C LEU A 201 -73.09 7.95 27.22
N ARG A 202 -72.36 8.94 27.76
CA ARG A 202 -72.87 9.84 28.78
C ARG A 202 -74.12 10.58 28.27
N ARG A 203 -74.07 11.11 27.06
CA ARG A 203 -75.20 11.79 26.44
C ARG A 203 -76.41 10.86 26.27
N ARG A 204 -76.22 9.64 25.79
CA ARG A 204 -77.31 8.64 25.68
C ARG A 204 -77.89 8.29 27.05
N VAL A 205 -77.05 8.07 28.05
CA VAL A 205 -77.51 7.81 29.42
C VAL A 205 -78.29 9.00 29.96
N GLU A 206 -77.84 10.24 29.73
CA GLU A 206 -78.58 11.46 30.10
C GLU A 206 -79.94 11.54 29.38
N GLU A 207 -80.00 11.22 28.09
CA GLU A 207 -81.24 11.17 27.30
C GLU A 207 -82.19 10.04 27.79
N GLU A 208 -81.69 8.82 27.95
CA GLU A 208 -82.47 7.66 28.45
C GLU A 208 -82.96 7.87 29.89
N THR A 209 -82.13 8.45 30.76
CA THR A 209 -82.53 8.76 32.14
C THR A 209 -83.56 9.89 32.18
N ALA A 210 -83.44 10.90 31.31
CA ALA A 210 -84.46 11.93 31.16
C ALA A 210 -85.81 11.34 30.69
N GLU A 211 -85.80 10.48 29.67
CA GLU A 211 -87.00 9.75 29.22
C GLU A 211 -87.59 8.88 30.32
N LEU A 212 -86.76 8.15 31.08
CA LEU A 212 -87.20 7.30 32.17
C LEU A 212 -87.83 8.13 33.30
N MET A 213 -87.23 9.28 33.63
CA MET A 213 -87.78 10.21 34.62
C MET A 213 -89.09 10.84 34.13
N GLU A 214 -89.22 11.14 32.84
CA GLU A 214 -90.47 11.62 32.26
C GLU A 214 -91.57 10.56 32.33
N LYS A 215 -91.27 9.31 31.96
CA LYS A 215 -92.18 8.16 32.12
C LYS A 215 -92.59 7.98 33.58
N ALA A 216 -91.64 7.98 34.51
CA ALA A 216 -91.92 7.87 35.94
C ALA A 216 -92.80 9.02 36.45
N ARG A 217 -92.59 10.26 35.98
CA ARG A 217 -93.45 11.40 36.30
C ARG A 217 -94.86 11.21 35.76
N GLN A 218 -95.01 10.76 34.52
CA GLN A 218 -96.31 10.45 33.93
C GLN A 218 -97.03 9.35 34.72
N ASP A 219 -96.33 8.28 35.11
CA ASP A 219 -96.88 7.21 35.93
C ASP A 219 -97.33 7.70 37.31
N VAL A 220 -96.53 8.55 37.96
CA VAL A 220 -96.91 9.20 39.24
C VAL A 220 -98.11 10.12 39.05
N GLU A 221 -98.18 10.88 37.97
CA GLU A 221 -99.35 11.72 37.66
C GLU A 221 -100.60 10.89 37.41
N LEU A 222 -100.49 9.79 36.65
CA LEU A 222 -101.59 8.85 36.42
C LEU A 222 -102.05 8.22 37.73
N PHE A 223 -101.12 7.78 38.57
CA PHE A 223 -101.42 7.24 39.89
C PHE A 223 -102.11 8.29 40.77
N ARG A 224 -101.62 9.54 40.78
CA ARG A 224 -102.22 10.65 41.53
C ARG A 224 -103.62 10.97 41.03
N ARG A 225 -103.86 10.97 39.71
CA ARG A 225 -105.20 11.15 39.13
C ARG A 225 -106.14 10.04 39.57
N LYS A 226 -105.73 8.77 39.45
CA LYS A 226 -106.50 7.62 39.94
C LYS A 226 -106.81 7.73 41.44
N ALA A 227 -105.82 8.08 42.25
CA ALA A 227 -106.01 8.28 43.68
C ALA A 227 -106.99 9.44 43.99
N HIS A 228 -106.93 10.55 43.25
CA HIS A 228 -107.89 11.65 43.37
C HIS A 228 -109.30 11.25 42.93
N GLU A 229 -109.43 10.47 41.85
CA GLU A 229 -110.72 9.93 41.40
C GLU A 229 -111.34 9.00 42.46
N GLU A 230 -110.55 8.09 43.04
CA GLU A 230 -110.99 7.23 44.13
C GLU A 230 -111.36 8.04 45.39
N LEU A 231 -110.54 9.03 45.78
CA LEU A 231 -110.85 9.94 46.89
C LEU A 231 -112.11 10.77 46.66
N ALA A 232 -112.44 11.12 45.41
CA ALA A 232 -113.68 11.83 45.08
C ALA A 232 -114.90 10.89 45.05
N ARG A 233 -114.72 9.61 44.73
CA ARG A 233 -115.77 8.58 44.77
C ARG A 233 -116.17 8.20 46.19
N LEU A 234 -115.20 8.10 47.10
CA LEU A 234 -115.44 7.69 48.49
C LEU A 234 -116.53 8.53 49.21
N PRO A 235 -116.54 9.88 49.16
CA PRO A 235 -117.61 10.68 49.75
C PRO A 235 -118.99 10.39 49.15
N ILE A 236 -119.09 10.23 47.83
CA ILE A 236 -120.35 9.93 47.13
C ILE A 236 -120.87 8.55 47.58
N GLU A 237 -119.95 7.59 47.74
CA GLU A 237 -120.29 6.25 48.22
C GLU A 237 -120.66 6.25 49.71
N ILE A 238 -119.97 7.02 50.54
CA ILE A 238 -120.32 7.26 51.95
C ILE A 238 -121.71 7.88 52.05
N GLU A 239 -122.01 8.90 51.25
CA GLU A 239 -123.33 9.55 51.23
C GLU A 239 -124.43 8.58 50.78
N ARG A 240 -124.19 7.78 49.73
CA ARG A 240 -125.11 6.71 49.32
C ARG A 240 -125.35 5.71 50.44
N LEU A 241 -124.31 5.25 51.14
CA LEU A 241 -124.44 4.32 52.26
C LEU A 241 -125.16 4.95 53.45
N GLN A 242 -124.92 6.23 53.74
CA GLN A 242 -125.64 6.98 54.76
C GLN A 242 -127.13 7.12 54.42
N ASN A 243 -127.46 7.46 53.17
CA ASN A 243 -128.84 7.53 52.70
C ASN A 243 -129.51 6.16 52.76
N ARG A 244 -128.82 5.09 52.35
CA ARG A 244 -129.34 3.72 52.48
C ARG A 244 -129.58 3.34 53.93
N ARG A 245 -128.70 3.74 54.85
CA ARG A 245 -128.90 3.55 56.30
C ARG A 245 -130.14 4.29 56.79
N VAL A 246 -130.39 5.52 56.31
CA VAL A 246 -131.58 6.31 56.65
C VAL A 246 -132.84 5.67 56.08
N GLU A 247 -132.84 5.24 54.81
CA GLU A 247 -133.93 4.51 54.17
C GLU A 247 -134.28 3.25 54.96
N VAL A 248 -133.30 2.38 55.23
CA VAL A 248 -133.54 1.15 56.01
C VAL A 248 -134.09 1.48 57.40
N ARG A 249 -133.65 2.58 58.03
CA ARG A 249 -134.17 3.01 59.33
C ARG A 249 -135.63 3.47 59.27
N GLU A 250 -136.00 4.23 58.24
CA GLU A 250 -137.39 4.67 58.03
C GLU A 250 -138.28 3.50 57.57
N GLU A 251 -137.78 2.59 56.74
CA GLU A 251 -138.42 1.31 56.42
C GLU A 251 -138.71 0.53 57.71
N LEU A 252 -137.72 0.37 58.60
CA LEU A 252 -137.88 -0.33 59.88
C LEU A 252 -138.88 0.38 60.81
N LYS A 253 -138.84 1.71 60.90
CA LYS A 253 -139.82 2.50 61.64
C LYS A 253 -141.22 2.30 61.09
N SER A 254 -141.39 2.34 59.76
CA SER A 254 -142.69 2.16 59.11
C SER A 254 -143.24 0.77 59.37
N LEU A 255 -142.39 -0.25 59.34
CA LEU A 255 -142.73 -1.64 59.66
C LEU A 255 -143.18 -1.76 61.13
N LEU A 256 -142.41 -1.17 62.06
CA LEU A 256 -142.74 -1.15 63.49
C LEU A 256 -144.02 -0.37 63.79
N SER A 257 -144.24 0.77 63.14
CA SER A 257 -145.48 1.54 63.24
C SER A 257 -146.66 0.77 62.68
N THR A 258 -146.47 0.01 61.59
CA THR A 258 -147.50 -0.89 61.06
C THR A 258 -147.82 -2.00 62.06
N TYR A 259 -146.82 -2.61 62.69
CA TYR A 259 -147.04 -3.61 63.74
C TYR A 259 -147.70 -3.04 65.00
N LEU A 260 -147.38 -1.80 65.41
CA LEU A 260 -148.07 -1.09 66.49
C LEU A 260 -149.53 -0.81 66.15
N GLN A 261 -149.82 -0.41 64.91
CA GLN A 261 -151.17 -0.15 64.43
C GLN A 261 -152.01 -1.44 64.28
N GLN A 262 -151.36 -2.57 64.01
CA GLN A 262 -151.96 -3.91 64.03
C GLN A 262 -152.24 -4.42 65.45
N LEU A 263 -151.47 -3.98 66.46
CA LEU A 263 -151.68 -4.36 67.86
C LEU A 263 -152.83 -3.60 68.54
N ASP A 264 -153.13 -2.37 68.10
CA ASP A 264 -154.20 -1.55 68.69
C ASP A 264 -155.62 -1.94 68.22
N THR A 265 -155.77 -2.87 67.26
CA THR A 265 -157.07 -3.16 66.60
C THR A 265 -157.75 -4.49 66.93
N PHE A 266 -157.34 -5.25 67.97
CA PHE A 266 -158.11 -6.44 68.40
C PHE A 266 -158.09 -6.74 69.92
N PRO A 267 -159.26 -6.76 70.59
CA PRO A 267 -159.47 -7.48 71.84
C PRO A 267 -160.25 -8.80 71.63
N GLY A 268 -159.64 -9.92 72.04
CA GLY A 268 -160.24 -11.16 72.60
C GLY A 268 -161.19 -12.05 71.78
N SER A 269 -160.80 -13.32 71.53
CA SER A 269 -161.54 -14.55 71.94
C SER A 269 -160.86 -15.85 71.42
N LYS A 270 -161.36 -16.99 71.88
CA LYS A 270 -160.72 -18.28 72.18
C LYS A 270 -160.82 -19.38 71.09
N ASP A 271 -159.86 -20.31 71.19
CA ASP A 271 -159.87 -21.78 71.05
C ASP A 271 -160.19 -22.54 69.72
N SER A 272 -159.22 -23.43 69.41
CA SER A 272 -159.30 -24.83 68.94
C SER A 272 -159.17 -25.22 67.44
N GLU A 273 -158.02 -25.88 67.19
CA GLU A 273 -157.75 -27.11 66.43
C GLU A 273 -157.97 -27.21 64.90
N SER A 274 -156.85 -27.43 64.18
CA SER A 274 -156.53 -28.74 63.58
C SER A 274 -155.03 -28.81 63.25
N GLU A 275 -154.39 -29.90 63.69
CA GLU A 275 -153.12 -30.41 63.17
C GLU A 275 -153.20 -30.69 61.67
N GLY A 276 -152.04 -30.70 61.00
CA GLY A 276 -151.87 -31.34 59.70
C GLY A 276 -150.96 -30.56 58.76
N ASP A 277 -149.69 -30.95 58.78
CA ASP A 277 -148.74 -30.88 57.66
C ASP A 277 -148.30 -29.50 57.16
N LEU A 278 -147.02 -29.20 57.39
CA LEU A 278 -146.05 -28.77 56.36
C LEU A 278 -144.66 -28.64 57.01
N MET A 279 -144.17 -29.76 57.52
CA MET A 279 -142.76 -29.99 57.77
C MET A 279 -142.18 -30.70 56.54
N GLU A 280 -142.12 -30.02 55.39
CA GLU A 280 -141.57 -30.61 54.16
C GLU A 280 -141.15 -29.53 53.14
N LEU A 281 -140.14 -28.71 53.47
CA LEU A 281 -139.35 -28.00 52.46
C LEU A 281 -137.96 -27.56 52.97
N TYR A 282 -137.37 -28.36 53.86
CA TYR A 282 -135.94 -28.28 54.19
C TYR A 282 -135.25 -29.49 53.58
N GLN A 283 -134.85 -29.42 52.30
CA GLN A 283 -133.70 -30.13 51.73
C GLN A 283 -133.64 -29.99 50.21
N THR A 284 -132.62 -29.27 49.73
CA THR A 284 -131.90 -29.26 48.42
C THR A 284 -131.55 -27.80 48.09
N ILE A 285 -130.31 -27.31 47.93
CA ILE A 285 -129.04 -27.86 47.45
C ILE A 285 -127.87 -26.95 47.90
N GLN A 286 -126.90 -27.59 48.58
CA GLN A 286 -125.42 -27.44 48.55
C GLN A 286 -124.71 -26.09 48.74
N LEU A 287 -124.13 -25.94 49.94
CA LEU A 287 -122.80 -25.34 50.16
C LEU A 287 -121.70 -26.31 49.70
N PRO A 288 -120.65 -25.85 49.01
CA PRO A 288 -119.32 -26.47 49.03
C PRO A 288 -118.48 -25.73 50.09
N ASP A 289 -118.33 -26.28 51.29
CA ASP A 289 -117.38 -27.30 51.72
C ASP A 289 -115.96 -26.74 51.97
N VAL A 290 -115.61 -26.75 53.25
CA VAL A 290 -114.33 -26.34 53.81
C VAL A 290 -113.53 -27.63 53.98
N GLY A 291 -112.70 -27.97 53.00
CA GLY A 291 -111.84 -29.14 52.99
C GLY A 291 -110.37 -28.76 53.17
N ALA A 292 -109.77 -29.21 54.27
CA ALA A 292 -108.40 -28.97 54.67
C ALA A 292 -107.44 -30.09 54.22
N LEU A 293 -106.17 -29.69 53.96
CA LEU A 293 -104.88 -30.44 54.06
C LEU A 293 -104.50 -31.41 52.91
N PRO A 294 -103.19 -31.63 52.61
CA PRO A 294 -102.04 -31.57 53.54
C PRO A 294 -100.75 -30.89 53.07
N SER A 295 -99.87 -30.72 54.06
CA SER A 295 -98.45 -30.37 54.05
C SER A 295 -97.53 -31.50 53.55
N GLU A 296 -96.33 -31.08 53.12
CA GLU A 296 -95.07 -31.84 52.96
C GLU A 296 -94.93 -32.80 51.76
N GLU A 297 -94.01 -32.44 50.85
CA GLU A 297 -92.81 -33.26 50.64
C GLU A 297 -91.62 -32.36 50.27
N ILE A 298 -90.57 -32.58 51.06
CA ILE A 298 -89.25 -31.94 51.11
C ILE A 298 -88.29 -32.77 50.24
N ASP A 299 -87.32 -32.08 49.63
CA ASP A 299 -86.00 -32.56 49.18
C ASP A 299 -85.87 -33.77 48.25
N THR A 300 -85.26 -33.51 47.08
CA THR A 300 -83.98 -34.12 46.67
C THR A 300 -83.24 -33.04 45.84
N LEU A 301 -82.17 -32.38 46.33
CA LEU A 301 -80.77 -32.88 46.36
C LEU A 301 -80.50 -33.77 45.15
N ASN A 302 -79.73 -33.40 44.13
CA ASN A 302 -78.36 -32.91 44.21
C ASN A 302 -77.93 -32.36 42.82
N PRO A 303 -76.86 -31.54 42.76
CA PRO A 303 -76.27 -30.97 41.57
C PRO A 303 -75.32 -31.96 40.90
N ASP A 304 -75.03 -31.76 39.61
CA ASP A 304 -73.69 -32.02 39.08
C ASP A 304 -73.51 -31.51 37.64
N LEU A 305 -72.29 -30.97 37.43
CA LEU A 305 -71.47 -31.05 36.22
C LEU A 305 -71.77 -30.13 35.02
N SER A 306 -71.07 -28.99 35.00
CA SER A 306 -69.98 -28.63 34.04
C SER A 306 -69.98 -27.15 33.66
#